data_AF-A0A7C8VJC9-F1
#
_entry.id   AF-A0A7C8VJC9-F1
#
_cell.length_a   1.000
_cell.length_b   1.000
_cell.length_c   1.000
_cell.angle_alpha   90.00
_cell.angle_beta   90.00
_cell.angle_gamma   90.00
#
_symmetry.space_group_name_H-M   'P 1'
#
loop_
_entity.id
_entity.type
_entity.pdbx_description
1 polymer ?
#
loop_
_entity_poly.entity_id
_entity_poly.type
_entity_poly.pdbx_seq_one_letter_code
_entity_poly.pdbx_strand_id
1 'polypeptide(L)'
;MSQIEILNQEVDVGNEQSSYYRMLDGRKYFRYITIDPGTLDEEDLAFPPALLQKLPAFPTGDWNCGRIARAENGVPYFVETNKQKLPSINYIWHEKSFDYLSLQIKQRFSANVHLATTPHPENRDVVAKFARFPWEVEYYALETRWYERIKGHGIGPESSGI
;
A
#
# COMPACT_ATOMS: atom_id res chain seq x y z
N MET A 1 21.52 5.64 4.59
CA MET A 1 20.39 5.53 3.64
C MET A 1 19.20 5.05 4.43
N SER A 2 18.01 5.64 4.25
CA SER A 2 16.81 5.11 4.91
C SER A 2 16.46 3.75 4.31
N GLN A 3 16.00 2.83 5.16
CA GLN A 3 15.57 1.51 4.71
C GLN A 3 14.23 1.68 3.97
N ILE A 4 14.22 1.42 2.66
CA ILE A 4 13.02 1.39 1.84
C ILE A 4 12.51 -0.04 1.75
N GLU A 5 11.23 -0.23 2.04
CA GLU A 5 10.53 -1.50 1.86
C GLU A 5 9.36 -1.31 0.90
N ILE A 6 9.25 -2.17 -0.12
CA ILE A 6 8.10 -2.20 -1.01
C ILE A 6 7.02 -3.05 -0.35
N LEU A 7 5.88 -2.42 -0.01
CA LEU A 7 4.74 -3.09 0.62
C LEU A 7 3.83 -3.71 -0.43
N ASN A 8 3.53 -2.96 -1.49
CA ASN A 8 2.64 -3.37 -2.56
C ASN A 8 3.14 -2.79 -3.90
N GLN A 9 2.85 -3.50 -5.00
CA GLN A 9 3.11 -3.05 -6.35
C GLN A 9 1.96 -3.46 -7.29
N GLU A 10 1.71 -2.63 -8.28
CA GLU A 10 0.84 -2.87 -9.43
C GLU A 10 1.63 -2.47 -10.67
N VAL A 11 2.11 -3.48 -11.40
CA VAL A 11 3.00 -3.31 -12.55
C VAL A 11 2.20 -3.53 -13.81
N ASP A 12 2.33 -2.59 -14.74
CA ASP A 12 1.72 -2.71 -16.06
C ASP A 12 2.51 -3.71 -16.92
N VAL A 13 1.84 -4.78 -17.35
CA VAL A 13 2.44 -5.80 -18.23
C VAL A 13 2.56 -5.20 -19.63
N GLY A 14 3.75 -5.22 -20.21
CA GLY A 14 4.04 -4.54 -21.47
C GLY A 14 4.59 -3.12 -21.31
N ASN A 15 4.56 -2.55 -20.11
CA ASN A 15 5.15 -1.24 -19.79
C ASN A 15 4.61 -0.12 -20.70
N GLU A 16 3.31 -0.18 -21.01
CA GLU A 16 2.59 0.79 -21.83
C GLU A 16 1.94 1.88 -20.96
N GLN A 17 1.65 1.54 -19.70
CA GLN A 17 1.10 2.42 -18.68
C GLN A 17 2.03 2.54 -17.47
N SER A 18 1.72 3.49 -16.59
CA SER A 18 2.49 3.69 -15.36
C SER A 18 2.36 2.50 -14.42
N SER A 19 3.45 2.17 -13.74
CA SER A 19 3.47 1.20 -12.65
C SER A 19 3.39 1.92 -11.29
N TYR A 20 2.71 1.32 -10.32
CA TYR A 20 2.39 1.93 -9.03
C TYR A 20 2.95 1.12 -7.87
N TYR A 21 3.48 1.83 -6.88
CA TYR A 21 4.12 1.23 -5.72
C TYR A 21 3.70 1.93 -4.44
N ARG A 22 3.44 1.13 -3.39
CA ARG A 22 3.32 1.61 -2.02
C ARG A 22 4.52 1.13 -1.23
N MET A 23 5.26 2.07 -0.67
CA MET A 23 6.53 1.83 0.01
C MET A 23 6.51 2.37 1.44
N LEU A 24 7.36 1.80 2.28
CA LEU A 24 7.63 2.26 3.64
C LEU A 24 9.07 2.76 3.73
N ASP A 25 9.21 4.07 3.92
CA ASP A 25 10.48 4.77 4.05
C ASP A 25 10.85 4.93 5.54
N GLY A 26 11.97 4.34 5.93
CA GLY A 26 12.48 4.40 7.30
C GLY A 26 11.56 3.76 8.33
N ARG A 27 10.76 2.76 7.92
CA ARG A 27 9.74 2.07 8.74
C ARG A 27 8.65 2.98 9.32
N LYS A 28 8.47 4.18 8.76
CA LYS A 28 7.57 5.19 9.33
C LYS A 28 6.72 5.91 8.29
N TYR A 29 7.31 6.26 7.14
CA TYR A 29 6.62 7.10 6.16
C TYR A 29 6.13 6.28 4.99
N PHE A 30 4.81 6.26 4.78
CA PHE A 30 4.25 5.68 3.57
C PHE A 30 4.50 6.61 2.38
N ARG A 31 5.05 6.04 1.31
CA ARG A 31 5.29 6.72 0.04
C ARG A 31 4.56 5.97 -1.07
N TYR A 32 3.89 6.70 -1.95
CA TYR A 32 3.22 6.21 -3.13
C TYR A 32 4.01 6.69 -4.34
N ILE A 33 4.59 5.75 -5.08
CA ILE A 33 5.43 6.05 -6.23
C ILE A 33 4.71 5.61 -7.49
N THR A 34 4.65 6.50 -8.46
CA THR A 34 4.27 6.18 -9.84
C THR A 34 5.52 6.21 -10.69
N ILE A 35 5.75 5.17 -11.49
CA ILE A 35 6.85 5.09 -12.44
C ILE A 35 6.25 5.12 -13.84
N ASP A 36 6.65 6.10 -14.63
CA ASP A 36 6.15 6.28 -16.00
C ASP A 36 6.64 5.15 -16.93
N PRO A 37 5.84 4.80 -17.96
CA PRO A 37 6.21 3.74 -18.88
C PRO A 37 7.56 4.01 -19.56
N GLY A 38 8.33 2.95 -19.80
CA GLY A 38 9.65 3.03 -20.44
C GLY A 38 10.76 3.64 -19.57
N THR A 39 10.47 3.94 -18.29
CA THR A 39 11.48 4.42 -17.33
C THR A 39 12.45 3.33 -16.92
N LEU A 40 11.93 2.14 -16.66
CA LEU A 40 12.66 0.93 -16.29
C LEU A 40 12.11 -0.24 -17.12
N ASP A 41 12.89 -1.29 -17.24
CA ASP A 41 12.45 -2.51 -17.93
C ASP A 41 11.41 -3.25 -17.07
N GLU A 42 10.50 -3.99 -17.71
CA GLU A 42 9.41 -4.69 -17.03
C GLU A 42 9.91 -5.66 -15.95
N GLU A 43 11.00 -6.36 -16.23
CA GLU A 43 11.62 -7.29 -15.28
C GLU A 43 12.10 -6.58 -14.01
N ASP A 44 12.63 -5.36 -14.13
CA ASP A 44 13.03 -4.56 -12.98
C ASP A 44 11.82 -4.08 -12.19
N LEU A 45 10.80 -3.59 -12.90
CA LEU A 45 9.56 -3.10 -12.31
C LEU A 45 8.84 -4.19 -11.51
N ALA A 46 8.88 -5.43 -12.01
CA ALA A 46 8.26 -6.59 -11.40
C ALA A 46 9.08 -7.20 -10.25
N PHE A 47 10.40 -6.97 -10.19
CA PHE A 47 11.29 -7.58 -9.21
C PHE A 47 11.80 -6.56 -8.16
N PRO A 48 11.24 -6.53 -6.93
CA PRO A 48 11.55 -5.52 -5.92
C PRO A 48 13.06 -5.30 -5.64
N PRO A 49 13.91 -6.34 -5.53
CA PRO A 49 15.34 -6.13 -5.32
C PRO A 49 16.04 -5.40 -6.46
N ALA A 50 15.66 -5.63 -7.72
CA ALA A 50 16.21 -4.90 -8.87
C ALA A 50 15.67 -3.47 -8.91
N LEU A 51 14.36 -3.30 -8.70
CA LEU A 51 13.74 -1.97 -8.63
C LEU A 51 14.45 -1.07 -7.63
N LEU A 52 14.64 -1.53 -6.39
CA LEU A 52 15.27 -0.75 -5.32
C LEU A 52 16.69 -0.27 -5.67
N GLN A 53 17.43 -1.01 -6.49
CA GLN A 53 18.77 -0.62 -6.94
C GLN A 53 18.73 0.46 -8.03
N LYS A 54 17.64 0.54 -8.79
CA LYS A 54 17.47 1.46 -9.92
C LYS A 54 16.66 2.71 -9.57
N LEU A 55 16.03 2.75 -8.39
CA LEU A 55 15.32 3.94 -7.94
C LEU A 55 16.29 5.12 -7.69
N PRO A 56 15.91 6.34 -8.09
CA PRO A 56 16.65 7.54 -7.72
C PRO A 56 16.62 7.76 -6.21
N ALA A 57 17.59 8.53 -5.71
CA ALA A 57 17.58 8.95 -4.31
C ALA A 57 16.28 9.70 -3.99
N PHE A 58 15.65 9.34 -2.87
CA PHE A 58 14.40 9.95 -2.45
C PHE A 58 14.66 11.41 -2.04
N PRO A 59 13.87 12.37 -2.55
CA PRO A 59 14.05 13.77 -2.18
C PRO A 59 13.71 13.99 -0.72
N THR A 60 14.37 14.97 -0.11
CA THR A 60 14.06 15.42 1.26
C THR A 60 12.72 16.15 1.32
N GLY A 61 12.18 16.30 2.53
CA GLY A 61 10.95 17.05 2.77
C GLY A 61 9.72 16.16 3.02
N ASP A 62 8.60 16.82 3.29
CA ASP A 62 7.32 16.18 3.59
C ASP A 62 6.52 15.96 2.31
N TRP A 63 6.55 14.74 1.80
CA TRP A 63 5.78 14.31 0.65
C TRP A 63 5.23 12.90 0.93
N ASN A 64 4.23 12.47 0.17
CA ASN A 64 3.77 11.08 0.25
C ASN A 64 3.46 10.51 -1.12
N CYS A 65 3.39 11.33 -2.17
CA CYS A 65 3.31 10.85 -3.54
C CYS A 65 4.49 11.41 -4.35
N GLY A 66 5.04 10.58 -5.24
CA GLY A 66 6.10 10.97 -6.16
C GLY A 66 5.94 10.29 -7.50
N ARG A 67 6.32 10.99 -8.57
CA ARG A 67 6.37 10.44 -9.92
C ARG A 67 7.80 10.38 -10.43
N ILE A 68 8.18 9.23 -10.95
CA ILE A 68 9.50 8.95 -11.49
C ILE A 68 9.38 8.73 -12.99
N ALA A 69 10.24 9.40 -13.75
CA ALA A 69 10.34 9.23 -15.19
C ALA A 69 11.79 9.09 -15.63
N ARG A 70 11.98 8.76 -16.91
CA ARG A 70 13.30 8.69 -17.55
C ARG A 70 13.79 10.08 -17.95
N ALA A 71 14.97 10.47 -17.50
CA ALA A 71 15.66 11.65 -18.04
C ALA A 71 16.20 11.38 -19.45
N GLU A 72 16.61 12.44 -20.16
CA GLU A 72 17.21 12.35 -21.49
C GLU A 72 18.48 11.47 -21.52
N ASN A 73 19.25 11.47 -20.43
CA ASN A 73 20.43 10.62 -20.26
C ASN A 73 20.09 9.15 -19.92
N GLY A 74 18.80 8.81 -19.90
CA GLY A 74 18.31 7.48 -19.61
C GLY A 74 18.17 7.15 -18.13
N VAL A 75 18.56 8.03 -17.21
CA VAL A 75 18.55 7.78 -15.76
C VAL A 75 17.16 8.10 -15.18
N PRO A 76 16.58 7.22 -14.35
CA PRO A 76 15.35 7.53 -13.62
C PRO A 76 15.54 8.69 -12.65
N TYR A 77 14.56 9.58 -12.56
CA TYR A 77 14.57 10.70 -11.60
C TYR A 77 13.16 11.07 -11.14
N PHE A 78 13.06 11.71 -9.98
CA PHE A 78 11.79 12.28 -9.50
C PHE A 78 11.46 13.52 -10.32
N VAL A 79 10.38 13.46 -11.11
CA VAL A 79 9.87 14.61 -11.87
C VAL A 79 9.11 15.55 -10.93
N GLU A 80 8.37 14.97 -9.99
CA GLU A 80 7.61 15.72 -8.99
C GLU A 80 7.42 14.90 -7.72
N THR A 81 7.29 15.61 -6.60
CA THR A 81 6.77 15.08 -5.35
C THR A 81 5.74 16.04 -4.78
N ASN A 82 4.76 15.49 -4.09
CA ASN A 82 3.74 16.27 -3.44
C ASN A 82 3.26 15.63 -2.14
N LYS A 83 2.68 16.46 -1.29
CA LYS A 83 1.96 16.04 -0.11
C LYS A 83 0.47 16.05 -0.43
N GLN A 84 -0.13 14.88 -0.48
CA GLN A 84 -1.56 14.71 -0.75
C GLN A 84 -2.30 14.18 0.48
N LYS A 85 -3.53 14.66 0.68
CA LYS A 85 -4.47 13.99 1.58
C LYS A 85 -5.08 12.82 0.83
N LEU A 86 -4.58 11.62 1.11
CA LEU A 86 -5.06 10.39 0.50
C LEU A 86 -6.45 10.01 1.05
N PRO A 87 -7.29 9.32 0.24
CA PRO A 87 -8.57 8.83 0.71
C PRO A 87 -8.40 7.87 1.88
N SER A 88 -9.34 7.92 2.81
CA SER A 88 -9.42 7.07 3.99
C SER A 88 -10.87 6.71 4.27
N ILE A 89 -11.08 5.55 4.89
CA ILE A 89 -12.40 5.16 5.40
C ILE A 89 -12.65 6.01 6.66
N ASN A 90 -13.59 6.95 6.55
CA ASN A 90 -13.79 8.02 7.54
C ASN A 90 -14.88 7.73 8.58
N TYR A 91 -15.49 6.55 8.56
CA TYR A 91 -16.46 6.13 9.56
C TYR A 91 -15.98 4.87 10.27
N ILE A 92 -16.33 4.80 11.55
CA ILE A 92 -15.99 3.70 12.43
C ILE A 92 -17.09 2.65 12.26
N TRP A 93 -16.82 1.59 11.51
CA TRP A 93 -17.75 0.47 11.34
C TRP A 93 -17.57 -0.62 12.41
N HIS A 94 -16.45 -0.56 13.15
CA HIS A 94 -16.11 -1.45 14.25
C HIS A 94 -15.50 -0.64 15.40
N GLU A 95 -15.79 -1.01 16.65
CA GLU A 95 -15.36 -0.28 17.85
C GLU A 95 -13.83 -0.18 18.00
N LYS A 96 -13.09 -1.05 17.31
CA LYS A 96 -11.64 -1.10 17.34
C LYS A 96 -11.05 -0.69 16.00
N SER A 97 -10.00 0.12 16.06
CA SER A 97 -9.15 0.49 14.95
C SER A 97 -7.69 0.25 15.31
N PHE A 98 -6.90 -0.28 14.38
CA PHE A 98 -5.49 -0.55 14.60
C PHE A 98 -4.64 0.21 13.59
N ASP A 99 -3.51 0.74 14.04
CA ASP A 99 -2.52 1.33 13.14
C ASP A 99 -1.87 0.21 12.31
N TYR A 100 -1.68 0.44 11.01
CA TYR A 100 -1.07 -0.55 10.12
C TYR A 100 0.28 -1.06 10.63
N LEU A 101 1.15 -0.16 11.13
CA LEU A 101 2.48 -0.50 11.61
C LEU A 101 2.46 -1.19 12.98
N SER A 102 1.31 -1.20 13.67
CA SER A 102 1.11 -1.96 14.90
C SER A 102 0.76 -3.43 14.67
N LEU A 103 0.35 -3.79 13.44
CA LEU A 103 -0.01 -5.15 13.08
C LEU A 103 1.24 -5.97 12.75
N GLN A 104 1.35 -7.16 13.36
CA GLN A 104 2.38 -8.11 13.01
C GLN A 104 1.88 -9.04 11.90
N ILE A 105 2.33 -8.82 10.66
CA ILE A 105 1.97 -9.70 9.53
C ILE A 105 2.64 -11.07 9.70
N LYS A 106 1.82 -12.12 9.83
CA LYS A 106 2.27 -13.53 9.95
C LYS A 106 2.34 -14.23 8.61
N GLN A 107 1.29 -14.07 7.80
CA GLN A 107 1.15 -14.75 6.51
C GLN A 107 0.44 -13.84 5.51
N ARG A 108 0.81 -13.94 4.23
CA ARG A 108 0.11 -13.28 3.12
C ARG A 108 -0.70 -14.34 2.38
N PHE A 109 -2.01 -14.13 2.24
CA PHE A 109 -2.88 -15.01 1.46
C PHE A 109 -3.04 -14.51 0.03
N SER A 110 -3.13 -13.19 -0.13
CA SER A 110 -3.12 -12.51 -1.42
C SER A 110 -2.35 -11.20 -1.32
N ALA A 111 -2.36 -10.39 -2.39
CA ALA A 111 -1.72 -9.08 -2.40
C ALA A 111 -2.28 -8.09 -1.36
N ASN A 112 -3.55 -8.27 -0.97
CA ASN A 112 -4.30 -7.38 -0.08
C ASN A 112 -4.88 -8.07 1.16
N VAL A 113 -4.75 -9.40 1.30
CA VAL A 113 -5.31 -10.17 2.42
C VAL A 113 -4.19 -10.88 3.19
N HIS A 114 -4.15 -10.64 4.49
CA HIS A 114 -3.07 -11.09 5.37
C HIS A 114 -3.61 -11.70 6.66
N LEU A 115 -2.93 -12.72 7.17
CA LEU A 115 -3.02 -13.09 8.58
C LEU A 115 -2.11 -12.14 9.36
N ALA A 116 -2.67 -11.42 10.32
CA ALA A 116 -1.93 -10.50 11.17
C ALA A 116 -2.29 -10.71 12.64
N THR A 117 -1.37 -10.37 13.53
CA THR A 117 -1.65 -10.29 14.97
C THR A 117 -1.83 -8.84 15.37
N THR A 118 -2.93 -8.55 16.07
CA THR A 118 -3.19 -7.23 16.65
C THR A 118 -2.20 -6.93 17.78
N PRO A 119 -1.87 -5.65 18.05
CA PRO A 119 -1.04 -5.29 19.19
C PRO A 119 -1.67 -5.70 20.54
N HIS A 120 -0.87 -5.62 21.60
CA HIS A 120 -1.33 -5.77 22.98
C HIS A 120 -2.31 -4.63 23.33
N PRO A 121 -3.40 -4.87 24.09
CA PRO A 121 -3.73 -6.09 24.84
C PRO A 121 -4.42 -7.21 24.06
N GLU A 122 -4.92 -6.96 22.86
CA GLU A 122 -5.75 -7.93 22.15
C GLU A 122 -4.99 -9.21 21.79
N ASN A 123 -3.78 -9.08 21.23
CA ASN A 123 -2.94 -10.22 20.82
C ASN A 123 -3.72 -11.32 20.05
N ARG A 124 -4.65 -10.92 19.17
CA ARG A 124 -5.49 -11.85 18.39
C ARG A 124 -5.01 -11.93 16.96
N ASP A 125 -5.12 -13.14 16.41
CA ASP A 125 -4.94 -13.35 14.98
C ASP A 125 -6.20 -12.95 14.22
N VAL A 126 -6.02 -12.10 13.21
CA VAL A 126 -7.07 -11.52 12.39
C VAL A 126 -6.72 -11.64 10.92
N VAL A 127 -7.75 -11.72 10.09
CA VAL A 127 -7.60 -11.58 8.64
C VAL A 127 -7.73 -10.10 8.30
N ALA A 128 -6.58 -9.45 8.06
CA ALA A 128 -6.52 -8.04 7.68
C ALA A 128 -6.63 -7.90 6.16
N LYS A 129 -7.57 -7.06 5.71
CA LYS A 129 -7.66 -6.63 4.31
C LYS A 129 -7.16 -5.18 4.19
N PHE A 130 -6.23 -4.92 3.28
CA PHE A 130 -5.67 -3.59 3.09
C PHE A 130 -6.08 -2.99 1.73
N ALA A 131 -6.53 -1.74 1.77
CA ALA A 131 -6.43 -0.87 0.59
C ALA A 131 -4.94 -0.59 0.33
N ARG A 132 -4.40 -1.21 -0.71
CA ARG A 132 -3.01 -1.06 -1.16
C ARG A 132 -2.81 0.29 -1.81
N PHE A 133 -3.83 0.76 -2.52
CA PHE A 133 -3.80 2.02 -3.26
C PHE A 133 -5.01 2.91 -2.97
N PRO A 134 -4.88 4.24 -3.18
CA PRO A 134 -5.97 5.19 -2.97
C PRO A 134 -7.29 4.83 -3.64
N TRP A 135 -7.24 4.33 -4.88
CA TRP A 135 -8.43 3.95 -5.64
C TRP A 135 -9.14 2.69 -5.10
N GLU A 136 -8.50 1.91 -4.23
CA GLU A 136 -9.11 0.73 -3.61
C GLU A 136 -9.97 1.10 -2.39
N VAL A 137 -9.77 2.28 -1.79
CA VAL A 137 -10.39 2.69 -0.52
C VAL A 137 -11.92 2.70 -0.60
N GLU A 138 -12.49 3.14 -1.74
CA GLU A 138 -13.95 3.19 -1.92
C GLU A 138 -14.57 1.79 -1.96
N TYR A 139 -13.90 0.82 -2.57
CA TYR A 139 -14.37 -0.57 -2.58
C TYR A 139 -14.46 -1.14 -1.16
N TYR A 140 -13.44 -0.89 -0.33
CA TYR A 140 -13.44 -1.32 1.07
C TYR A 140 -14.44 -0.55 1.94
N ALA A 141 -14.69 0.72 1.64
CA ALA A 141 -15.78 1.46 2.28
C ALA A 141 -17.14 0.79 1.96
N LEU A 142 -17.39 0.43 0.71
CA LEU A 142 -18.63 -0.30 0.38
C LEU A 142 -18.71 -1.66 1.08
N GLU A 143 -17.61 -2.42 1.11
CA GLU A 143 -17.55 -3.73 1.78
C GLU A 143 -17.88 -3.62 3.28
N THR A 144 -17.29 -2.65 3.98
CA THR A 144 -17.51 -2.44 5.42
C THR A 144 -18.95 -2.01 5.74
N ARG A 145 -19.61 -1.24 4.86
CA ARG A 145 -21.05 -0.94 4.98
C ARG A 145 -21.92 -2.18 4.87
N TRP A 146 -21.53 -3.14 4.03
CA TRP A 146 -22.24 -4.40 3.92
C TRP A 146 -22.06 -5.24 5.18
N TYR A 147 -20.84 -5.32 5.72
CA TYR A 147 -20.60 -6.01 7.00
C TYR A 147 -21.41 -5.44 8.15
N GLU A 148 -21.54 -4.12 8.24
CA GLU A 148 -22.38 -3.46 9.22
C GLU A 148 -23.86 -3.90 9.08
N ARG A 149 -24.37 -3.98 7.85
CA ARG A 149 -25.76 -4.38 7.57
C ARG A 149 -26.06 -5.85 7.86
N ILE A 150 -25.11 -6.75 7.65
CA ILE A 150 -25.30 -8.20 7.88
C ILE A 150 -24.86 -8.66 9.27
N LYS A 151 -24.35 -7.75 10.10
CA LYS A 151 -23.94 -8.03 11.48
C LYS A 151 -25.13 -8.59 12.27
N GLY A 152 -24.91 -9.71 12.96
CA GLY A 152 -25.96 -10.37 13.76
C GLY A 152 -26.93 -11.24 12.97
N HIS A 153 -26.76 -11.36 11.64
CA HIS A 153 -27.61 -12.22 10.80
C HIS A 153 -27.03 -13.62 10.54
N GLY A 154 -25.83 -13.94 11.02
CA GLY A 154 -25.17 -15.25 10.81
C GLY A 154 -24.70 -15.50 9.37
N ILE A 155 -24.66 -14.45 8.53
CA ILE A 155 -24.27 -14.52 7.11
C ILE A 155 -22.83 -14.05 6.89
N GLY A 156 -22.29 -13.25 7.83
CA GLY A 156 -20.91 -12.78 7.82
C GLY A 156 -20.02 -13.56 8.79
N PRO A 157 -18.69 -13.36 8.74
CA PRO A 157 -17.77 -13.97 9.70
C PRO A 157 -18.21 -13.70 11.15
N GLU A 158 -18.32 -14.77 11.94
CA GLU A 158 -18.85 -14.74 13.31
C GLU A 158 -17.96 -13.92 14.26
N SER A 159 -16.65 -13.89 14.00
CA SER A 159 -15.73 -12.95 14.61
C SER A 159 -15.72 -11.68 13.75
N SER A 160 -16.44 -10.67 14.25
CA SER A 160 -16.35 -9.26 13.88
C SER A 160 -15.03 -8.95 13.17
N GLY A 161 -15.12 -8.65 11.87
CA GLY A 161 -13.97 -8.15 11.14
C GLY A 161 -13.35 -6.98 11.88
N ILE A 162 -12.03 -6.95 11.89
CA ILE A 162 -11.21 -5.81 12.28
C ILE A 162 -10.60 -5.26 11.00
#